data_AF-A0A6N4V3D6-F1
#
_entry.id   AF-A0A6N4V3D6-F1
#
_cell.length_a   1.000
_cell.length_b   1.000
_cell.length_c   1.000
_cell.angle_alpha   90.00
_cell.angle_beta   90.00
_cell.angle_gamma   90.00
#
_symmetry.space_group_name_H-M   'P 1'
#
loop_
_entity.id
_entity.type
_entity.pdbx_description
1 polymer ?
#
loop_
_entity_poly.entity_id
_entity_poly.type
_entity_poly.pdbx_seq_one_letter_code
_entity_poly.pdbx_strand_id
1 'polypeptide(L)'
;MSAGGNTPPRPEDDHWLLARWGALHVFLALLFSGLLVHYAVKYHWNALDTIAAIVALCALFVAFVSLLRRVPFPPRYFAAALSLCLVVSVVLATSIWVSQPQNDLDKPTGAGSPGEQEACVDPTTGFTTPWGPDRPLIERGTGTGPAFNNAMNHYRNFPSDDGRQTVIEANDAEFIGYGGYSVEQNVHDGGTYRVRMRPVNTGAPGNGQTAAQNVVARLVSPECASTQFRVVGTLTSSNAVPDVVWSSVTFRADRPFRMVLSERPSKACFPEVTGHCDNTFGFSQIPDVGRIFSADGLPIGSSGFGGQFAGNSHVEMMIYLTPRFE
;
A
#
# COMPACT_ATOMS: atom_id res chain seq x y z
N MET A 1 -60.46 -29.20 51.59
CA MET A 1 -60.27 -27.75 51.82
C MET A 1 -59.00 -27.56 52.64
N SER A 2 -57.92 -27.13 52.01
CA SER A 2 -56.72 -26.61 52.66
C SER A 2 -56.16 -25.54 51.72
N ALA A 3 -56.02 -24.33 52.23
CA ALA A 3 -55.56 -23.16 51.50
C ALA A 3 -54.03 -23.21 51.36
N GLY A 4 -53.54 -23.18 50.12
CA GLY A 4 -52.13 -22.94 49.80
C GLY A 4 -52.00 -21.52 49.24
N GLY A 5 -51.51 -20.59 50.05
CA GLY A 5 -51.28 -19.21 49.64
C GLY A 5 -50.10 -19.09 48.68
N ASN A 6 -50.38 -18.66 47.45
CA ASN A 6 -49.36 -18.16 46.53
C ASN A 6 -49.02 -16.71 46.92
N THR A 7 -47.90 -16.52 47.59
CA THR A 7 -47.27 -15.21 47.70
C THR A 7 -46.56 -14.90 46.36
N PRO A 8 -46.84 -13.77 45.70
CA PRO A 8 -46.10 -13.39 44.50
C PRO A 8 -44.65 -13.08 44.85
N PRO A 9 -43.67 -13.39 43.97
CA PRO A 9 -42.26 -13.11 44.22
C PRO A 9 -42.04 -11.61 44.44
N ARG A 10 -41.17 -11.28 45.41
CA ARG A 10 -40.81 -9.90 45.77
C ARG A 10 -40.04 -9.25 44.61
N PRO A 11 -40.35 -8.00 44.22
CA PRO A 11 -39.71 -7.32 43.08
C PRO A 11 -38.24 -6.91 43.31
N GLU A 12 -37.62 -7.29 44.43
CA GLU A 12 -36.24 -6.92 44.76
C GLU A 12 -35.17 -7.81 44.09
N ASP A 13 -35.54 -8.99 43.59
CA ASP A 13 -34.59 -9.96 43.02
C ASP A 13 -34.25 -9.70 41.52
N ASP A 14 -35.09 -8.94 40.80
CA ASP A 14 -34.89 -8.65 39.37
C ASP A 14 -33.85 -7.55 39.10
N HIS A 15 -33.63 -6.66 40.08
CA HIS A 15 -32.68 -5.55 39.94
C HIS A 15 -31.22 -6.02 39.88
N TRP A 16 -30.89 -7.10 40.59
CA TRP A 16 -29.52 -7.67 40.62
C TRP A 16 -29.16 -8.42 39.34
N LEU A 17 -30.14 -9.08 38.71
CA LEU A 17 -29.96 -9.74 37.43
C LEU A 17 -29.73 -8.70 36.33
N LEU A 18 -30.59 -7.68 36.22
CA LEU A 18 -30.43 -6.62 35.21
C LEU A 18 -29.08 -5.87 35.33
N ALA A 19 -28.60 -5.63 36.55
CA ALA A 19 -27.30 -5.01 36.78
C ALA A 19 -26.12 -5.90 36.33
N ARG A 20 -26.20 -7.22 36.57
CA ARG A 20 -25.17 -8.18 36.13
C ARG A 20 -25.11 -8.32 34.61
N TRP A 21 -26.26 -8.35 33.95
CA TRP A 21 -26.30 -8.34 32.49
C TRP A 21 -25.74 -7.02 31.95
N GLY A 22 -26.11 -5.87 32.50
CA GLY A 22 -25.55 -4.57 32.09
C GLY A 22 -24.02 -4.50 32.19
N ALA A 23 -23.45 -4.98 33.30
CA ALA A 23 -22.00 -4.98 33.52
C ALA A 23 -21.26 -5.91 32.53
N LEU A 24 -21.81 -7.08 32.22
CA LEU A 24 -21.22 -8.01 31.27
C LEU A 24 -21.19 -7.43 29.84
N HIS A 25 -22.25 -6.73 29.43
CA HIS A 25 -22.32 -6.10 28.11
C HIS A 25 -21.32 -4.94 27.97
N VAL A 26 -21.15 -4.12 29.01
CA VAL A 26 -20.14 -3.05 29.03
C VAL A 26 -18.73 -3.64 28.94
N PHE A 27 -18.47 -4.71 29.68
CA PHE A 27 -17.18 -5.39 29.65
C PHE A 27 -16.86 -5.96 28.25
N LEU A 28 -17.81 -6.64 27.61
CA LEU A 28 -17.63 -7.18 26.26
C LEU A 28 -17.41 -6.08 25.21
N ALA A 29 -18.13 -4.95 25.32
CA ALA A 29 -17.93 -3.81 24.43
C ALA A 29 -16.52 -3.22 24.57
N LEU A 30 -16.04 -3.03 25.80
CA LEU A 30 -14.68 -2.51 26.06
C LEU A 30 -13.59 -3.46 25.57
N LEU A 31 -13.78 -4.76 25.76
CA LEU A 31 -12.82 -5.79 25.34
C LEU A 31 -12.75 -5.88 23.81
N PHE A 32 -13.89 -5.77 23.14
CA PHE A 32 -13.96 -5.74 21.67
C PHE A 32 -13.37 -4.44 21.09
N SER A 33 -13.65 -3.28 21.70
CA SER A 33 -13.01 -2.00 21.33
C SER A 33 -11.49 -2.04 21.51
N GLY A 34 -10.99 -2.62 22.61
CA GLY A 34 -9.56 -2.79 22.84
C GLY A 34 -8.89 -3.68 21.80
N LEU A 35 -9.53 -4.80 21.42
CA LEU A 35 -9.07 -5.68 20.35
C LEU A 35 -9.02 -4.96 18.99
N LEU A 36 -10.02 -4.15 18.68
CA LEU A 36 -10.07 -3.37 17.43
C LEU A 36 -8.96 -2.32 17.36
N VAL A 37 -8.68 -1.61 18.46
CA VAL A 37 -7.56 -0.66 18.53
C VAL A 37 -6.22 -1.40 18.37
N HIS A 38 -6.04 -2.53 19.06
CA HIS A 38 -4.84 -3.35 18.91
C HIS A 38 -4.66 -3.82 17.46
N TYR A 39 -5.74 -4.22 16.78
CA TYR A 39 -5.71 -4.63 15.38
C TYR A 39 -5.42 -3.44 14.45
N ALA A 40 -6.06 -2.28 14.65
CA ALA A 40 -5.83 -1.07 13.84
C ALA A 40 -4.36 -0.58 13.94
N VAL A 41 -3.79 -0.61 15.15
CA VAL A 41 -2.38 -0.27 15.38
C VAL A 41 -1.43 -1.31 14.76
N LYS A 42 -1.75 -2.60 14.88
CA LYS A 42 -0.92 -3.70 14.34
C LYS A 42 -0.91 -3.74 12.81
N TYR A 43 -1.98 -3.28 12.15
CA TYR A 43 -2.13 -3.32 10.69
C TYR A 43 -2.07 -1.94 10.02
N HIS A 44 -1.60 -0.90 10.73
CA HIS A 44 -1.36 0.45 10.21
C HIS A 44 -2.51 1.04 9.37
N TRP A 45 -3.73 0.96 9.89
CA TRP A 45 -4.86 1.61 9.23
C TRP A 45 -4.65 3.13 9.22
N ASN A 46 -4.94 3.78 8.09
CA ASN A 46 -4.91 5.25 8.06
C ASN A 46 -6.03 5.80 8.98
N ALA A 47 -5.90 7.06 9.41
CA ALA A 47 -6.83 7.67 10.36
C ALA A 47 -8.28 7.67 9.85
N LEU A 48 -8.49 7.78 8.54
CA LEU A 48 -9.82 7.80 7.92
C LEU A 48 -10.49 6.42 7.94
N ASP A 49 -9.75 5.34 7.69
CA ASP A 49 -10.26 3.97 7.75
C ASP A 49 -10.60 3.57 9.19
N THR A 50 -9.80 4.06 10.15
CA THR A 50 -10.09 3.87 11.58
C THR A 50 -11.35 4.61 12.00
N ILE A 51 -11.54 5.86 11.55
CA ILE A 51 -12.76 6.64 11.80
C ILE A 51 -13.97 5.98 11.13
N ALA A 52 -13.86 5.53 9.88
CA ALA A 52 -14.93 4.86 9.16
C ALA A 52 -15.34 3.54 9.84
N ALA A 53 -14.38 2.75 10.31
CA ALA A 53 -14.64 1.54 11.08
C ALA A 53 -15.36 1.84 12.41
N ILE A 54 -14.93 2.87 13.14
CA ILE A 54 -15.58 3.32 14.38
C ILE A 54 -17.02 3.77 14.12
N VAL A 55 -17.26 4.56 13.07
CA VAL A 55 -18.61 5.02 12.69
C VAL A 55 -19.51 3.85 12.29
N ALA A 56 -19.00 2.88 11.52
CA ALA A 56 -19.74 1.68 11.14
C ALA A 56 -20.10 0.81 12.36
N LEU A 57 -19.18 0.69 13.32
CA LEU A 57 -19.42 -0.01 14.59
C LEU A 57 -20.44 0.71 15.47
N CYS A 58 -20.38 2.05 15.56
CA CYS A 58 -21.41 2.82 16.25
C CYS A 58 -22.78 2.62 15.60
N ALA A 59 -22.86 2.59 14.27
CA ALA A 59 -24.11 2.34 13.55
C ALA A 59 -24.64 0.91 13.80
N LEU A 60 -23.77 -0.11 13.76
CA LEU A 60 -24.11 -1.50 14.09
C LEU A 60 -24.57 -1.65 15.54
N PHE A 61 -23.92 -0.96 16.48
CA PHE A 61 -24.32 -0.96 17.88
C PHE A 61 -25.70 -0.31 18.07
N VAL A 62 -25.96 0.84 17.42
CA VAL A 62 -27.28 1.49 17.44
C VAL A 62 -28.35 0.60 16.80
N ALA A 63 -28.03 -0.08 15.70
CA ALA A 63 -28.94 -1.04 15.06
C ALA A 63 -29.22 -2.24 15.97
N PHE A 64 -28.19 -2.79 16.63
CA PHE A 64 -28.30 -3.90 17.58
C PHE A 64 -29.14 -3.53 18.81
N VAL A 65 -28.91 -2.35 19.39
CA VAL A 65 -29.72 -1.84 20.52
C VAL A 65 -31.16 -1.53 20.07
N SER A 66 -31.35 -1.08 18.83
CA SER A 66 -32.70 -0.87 18.25
C SER A 66 -33.43 -2.20 18.00
N LEU A 67 -32.72 -3.27 17.66
CA LEU A 67 -33.23 -4.64 17.61
C LEU A 67 -33.60 -5.16 19.02
N LEU A 68 -32.79 -4.82 20.03
CA LEU A 68 -33.07 -5.10 21.44
C LEU A 68 -34.23 -4.28 22.02
N ARG A 69 -34.75 -3.22 21.35
CA ARG A 69 -35.99 -2.53 21.76
C ARG A 69 -37.24 -3.41 21.69
N ARG A 70 -37.15 -4.64 21.16
CA ARG A 70 -38.17 -5.68 21.38
C ARG A 70 -38.15 -6.25 22.81
N VAL A 71 -37.22 -5.79 23.67
CA VAL A 71 -37.11 -6.06 25.10
C VAL A 71 -37.17 -4.71 25.84
N PRO A 72 -37.97 -4.55 26.91
CA PRO A 72 -38.21 -3.24 27.54
C PRO A 72 -36.97 -2.77 28.33
N PHE A 73 -36.15 -1.90 27.71
CA PHE A 73 -35.02 -1.25 28.38
C PHE A 73 -35.40 0.16 28.87
N PRO A 74 -35.11 0.54 30.12
CA PRO A 74 -35.47 1.86 30.64
C PRO A 74 -34.70 2.98 29.91
N PRO A 75 -35.36 4.08 29.51
CA PRO A 75 -34.80 5.13 28.65
C PRO A 75 -33.56 5.84 29.24
N ARG A 76 -33.37 5.77 30.56
CA ARG A 76 -32.24 6.39 31.28
C ARG A 76 -30.90 5.71 30.96
N TYR A 77 -30.88 4.41 30.69
CA TYR A 77 -29.66 3.67 30.37
C TYR A 77 -29.24 3.83 28.91
N PHE A 78 -30.20 4.10 28.01
CA PHE A 78 -29.93 4.36 26.60
C PHE A 78 -29.18 5.68 26.41
N ALA A 79 -29.60 6.75 27.11
CA ALA A 79 -28.92 8.04 27.06
C ALA A 79 -27.49 7.97 27.64
N ALA A 80 -27.28 7.17 28.69
CA ALA A 80 -25.96 6.95 29.28
C ALA A 80 -25.02 6.17 28.34
N ALA A 81 -25.51 5.13 27.66
CA ALA A 81 -24.73 4.37 26.69
C ALA A 81 -24.34 5.21 25.47
N LEU A 82 -25.25 6.05 24.96
CA LEU A 82 -24.96 6.96 23.85
C LEU A 82 -23.93 8.03 24.23
N SER A 83 -24.03 8.58 25.44
CA SER A 83 -23.07 9.56 25.97
C SER A 83 -21.69 8.93 26.17
N LEU A 84 -21.61 7.70 26.66
CA LEU A 84 -20.36 6.98 26.85
C LEU A 84 -19.67 6.67 25.50
N CYS A 85 -20.43 6.23 24.50
CA CYS A 85 -19.89 6.02 23.15
C CYS A 85 -19.33 7.32 22.55
N LEU A 86 -20.02 8.44 22.76
CA LEU A 86 -19.58 9.74 22.22
C LEU A 86 -18.30 10.24 22.92
N VAL A 87 -18.21 10.09 24.25
CA VAL A 87 -16.99 10.43 25.00
C VAL A 87 -15.82 9.54 24.60
N VAL A 88 -16.02 8.23 24.45
CA VAL A 88 -14.99 7.29 24.01
C VAL A 88 -14.50 7.62 22.59
N SER A 89 -15.39 7.97 21.67
CA SER A 89 -15.02 8.40 20.32
C SER A 89 -14.21 9.69 20.30
N VAL A 90 -14.53 10.67 21.13
CA VAL A 90 -13.79 11.95 21.22
C VAL A 90 -12.40 11.75 21.86
N VAL A 91 -12.31 10.93 22.91
CA VAL A 91 -11.02 10.62 23.57
C VAL A 91 -10.10 9.82 22.62
N LEU A 92 -10.66 8.88 21.85
CA LEU A 92 -9.88 8.13 20.85
C LEU A 92 -9.40 9.03 19.70
N ALA A 93 -10.26 9.91 19.17
CA ALA A 93 -9.89 10.84 18.11
C ALA A 93 -8.77 11.81 18.54
N THR A 94 -8.81 12.30 19.78
CA THR A 94 -7.78 13.21 20.32
C THR A 94 -6.47 12.48 20.62
N SER A 95 -6.50 11.21 21.06
CA SER A 95 -5.28 10.42 21.27
C SER A 95 -4.54 10.08 19.97
N ILE A 96 -5.25 9.89 18.86
CA ILE A 96 -4.66 9.63 17.54
C ILE A 96 -3.99 10.91 16.99
N TRP A 97 -4.56 12.08 17.28
CA TRP A 97 -3.99 13.37 16.86
C TRP A 97 -2.71 13.75 17.64
N VAL A 98 -2.62 13.37 18.91
CA VAL A 98 -1.44 13.65 19.77
C VAL A 98 -0.29 12.66 19.54
N SER A 99 -0.56 11.52 18.88
CA SER A 99 0.43 10.45 18.66
C SER A 99 1.12 10.49 17.28
N GLN A 100 0.83 11.49 16.43
CA GLN A 100 1.64 11.64 15.22
C GLN A 100 3.04 12.07 15.62
N PRO A 101 4.11 11.34 15.23
CA PRO A 101 5.45 11.90 15.32
C PRO A 101 5.42 13.14 14.42
N GLN A 102 5.68 14.31 15.01
CA GLN A 102 6.03 15.49 14.25
C GLN A 102 7.19 15.08 13.36
N ASN A 103 6.94 14.96 12.06
CA ASN A 103 8.01 14.95 11.08
C ASN A 103 8.78 16.25 11.31
N ASP A 104 10.05 16.14 11.69
CA ASP A 104 11.02 17.23 11.84
C ASP A 104 11.34 17.86 10.47
N LEU A 105 10.32 18.38 9.78
CA LEU A 105 10.45 19.16 8.54
C LEU A 105 10.39 20.67 8.79
N ASP A 106 10.16 21.12 10.02
CA ASP A 106 10.21 22.53 10.41
C ASP A 106 11.24 22.76 11.52
N LYS A 107 12.53 22.68 11.18
CA LYS A 107 13.56 23.35 11.95
C LYS A 107 14.08 24.53 11.14
N PRO A 108 13.84 25.79 11.56
CA PRO A 108 14.52 26.92 10.94
C PRO A 108 15.99 26.86 11.37
N THR A 109 16.86 26.41 10.47
CA THR A 109 18.31 26.48 10.67
C THR A 109 18.69 27.96 10.73
N GLY A 110 19.31 28.34 11.84
CA GLY A 110 19.71 29.71 12.13
C GLY A 110 20.62 30.30 11.05
N ALA A 111 20.58 31.63 10.97
CA ALA A 111 21.40 32.45 10.09
C ALA A 111 22.88 32.04 10.12
N GLY A 112 23.33 31.44 9.03
CA GLY A 112 24.73 31.19 8.69
C GLY A 112 25.07 31.92 7.38
N SER A 113 26.28 32.48 7.30
CA SER A 113 26.82 33.27 6.19
C SER A 113 26.71 32.60 4.80
N PRO A 114 26.77 33.38 3.69
CA PRO A 114 26.62 32.88 2.33
C PRO A 114 27.83 32.02 1.93
N GLY A 115 27.74 30.72 2.19
CA GLY A 115 28.65 29.70 1.69
C GLY A 115 27.91 28.83 0.69
N GLU A 116 28.42 28.79 -0.54
CA GLU A 116 28.35 27.69 -1.52
C GLU A 116 27.11 26.79 -1.45
N GLN A 117 26.17 26.99 -2.39
CA GLN A 117 25.10 26.03 -2.65
C GLN A 117 25.73 24.66 -2.97
N GLU A 118 25.52 23.69 -2.08
CA GLU A 118 25.87 22.29 -2.30
C GLU A 118 25.25 21.84 -3.63
N ALA A 119 26.12 21.43 -4.57
CA ALA A 119 25.70 21.05 -5.91
C ALA A 119 24.72 19.87 -5.81
N CYS A 120 23.54 20.05 -6.39
CA CYS A 120 22.50 19.05 -6.34
C CYS A 120 22.96 17.74 -7.03
N VAL A 121 22.72 16.60 -6.38
CA VAL A 121 23.25 15.29 -6.78
C VAL A 121 22.27 14.56 -7.71
N ASP A 122 22.77 14.05 -8.84
CA ASP A 122 22.05 13.13 -9.72
C ASP A 122 22.57 11.68 -9.54
N PRO A 123 21.91 10.86 -8.68
CA PRO A 123 22.30 9.47 -8.47
C PRO A 123 22.00 8.57 -9.69
N THR A 124 21.29 9.05 -10.71
CA THR A 124 21.01 8.27 -11.92
C THR A 124 22.21 8.15 -12.86
N THR A 125 23.24 8.98 -12.65
CA THR A 125 24.50 8.96 -13.41
C THR A 125 25.26 7.63 -13.29
N GLY A 126 25.05 6.88 -12.20
CA GLY A 126 25.57 5.52 -12.03
C GLY A 126 25.00 4.51 -13.04
N PHE A 127 23.89 4.83 -13.71
CA PHE A 127 23.25 4.00 -14.74
C PHE A 127 23.53 4.57 -16.12
N THR A 128 24.67 4.21 -16.71
CA THR A 128 25.15 4.79 -17.98
C THR A 128 24.26 4.49 -19.19
N THR A 129 23.42 3.47 -19.11
CA THR A 129 22.47 3.07 -20.16
C THR A 129 21.02 3.15 -19.66
N PRO A 130 20.03 3.41 -20.54
CA PRO A 130 18.61 3.40 -20.18
C PRO A 130 18.09 2.03 -19.71
N TRP A 131 18.91 0.99 -19.85
CA TRP A 131 18.59 -0.40 -19.58
C TRP A 131 19.86 -1.19 -19.28
N GLY A 132 19.79 -2.16 -18.38
CA GLY A 132 20.85 -3.16 -18.26
C GLY A 132 20.65 -4.18 -17.14
N PRO A 133 21.65 -5.05 -16.94
CA PRO A 133 22.70 -5.38 -17.91
C PRO A 133 22.11 -6.17 -19.10
N ASP A 134 22.93 -6.48 -20.10
CA ASP A 134 22.51 -7.49 -21.09
C ASP A 134 22.27 -8.83 -20.39
N ARG A 135 21.27 -9.56 -20.85
CA ARG A 135 20.73 -10.70 -20.12
C ARG A 135 20.22 -11.77 -21.06
N PRO A 136 20.48 -13.06 -20.76
CA PRO A 136 20.18 -14.15 -21.66
C PRO A 136 18.68 -14.29 -21.85
N LEU A 137 18.29 -14.65 -23.07
CA LEU A 137 16.92 -14.97 -23.42
C LEU A 137 16.54 -16.36 -22.90
N ILE A 138 15.41 -16.44 -22.19
CA ILE A 138 14.90 -17.65 -21.56
C ILE A 138 13.43 -17.81 -21.96
N GLU A 139 13.07 -18.97 -22.48
CA GLU A 139 11.66 -19.30 -22.71
C GLU A 139 10.90 -19.27 -21.37
N ARG A 140 9.78 -18.55 -21.36
CA ARG A 140 9.05 -18.29 -20.12
C ARG A 140 8.59 -19.59 -19.48
N GLY A 141 9.01 -19.81 -18.23
CA GLY A 141 8.64 -21.01 -17.47
C GLY A 141 9.52 -22.23 -17.72
N THR A 142 10.62 -22.09 -18.47
CA THR A 142 11.61 -23.17 -18.68
C THR A 142 12.96 -22.89 -18.02
N GLY A 143 13.18 -21.67 -17.51
CA GLY A 143 14.44 -21.28 -16.87
C GLY A 143 14.79 -22.17 -15.68
N THR A 144 16.05 -22.57 -15.59
CA THR A 144 16.58 -23.44 -14.51
C THR A 144 16.93 -22.68 -13.24
N GLY A 145 16.95 -21.34 -13.29
CA GLY A 145 17.17 -20.46 -12.16
C GLY A 145 16.36 -19.16 -12.29
N PRO A 146 16.36 -18.31 -11.25
CA PRO A 146 15.65 -17.05 -11.27
C PRO A 146 16.33 -16.04 -12.19
N ALA A 147 15.54 -15.42 -13.07
CA ALA A 147 16.00 -14.38 -13.98
C ALA A 147 14.85 -13.41 -14.29
N PHE A 148 15.13 -12.11 -14.23
CA PHE A 148 14.12 -11.08 -14.30
C PHE A 148 13.95 -10.48 -15.69
N ASN A 149 12.71 -10.56 -16.18
CA ASN A 149 12.27 -9.96 -17.44
C ASN A 149 13.05 -10.48 -18.67
N ASN A 150 13.66 -11.67 -18.56
CA ASN A 150 14.48 -12.34 -19.58
C ASN A 150 13.66 -13.17 -20.59
N ALA A 151 12.43 -12.79 -20.89
CA ALA A 151 11.51 -13.69 -21.60
C ALA A 151 11.80 -13.79 -23.10
N MET A 152 11.70 -15.00 -23.65
CA MET A 152 11.38 -15.23 -25.07
C MET A 152 9.89 -15.45 -25.21
N ASN A 153 9.29 -14.83 -26.23
CA ASN A 153 7.89 -15.09 -26.58
C ASN A 153 7.83 -16.07 -27.75
N HIS A 154 7.15 -17.20 -27.56
CA HIS A 154 6.77 -18.10 -28.64
C HIS A 154 5.33 -17.81 -29.06
N TYR A 155 5.16 -16.93 -30.04
CA TYR A 155 3.85 -16.76 -30.69
C TYR A 155 3.70 -17.80 -31.80
N ARG A 156 2.48 -18.33 -31.98
CA ARG A 156 2.16 -19.43 -32.92
C ARG A 156 2.69 -19.20 -34.35
N ASN A 157 2.89 -17.95 -34.75
CA ASN A 157 3.35 -17.55 -36.08
C ASN A 157 4.74 -16.88 -36.11
N PHE A 158 5.40 -16.72 -34.96
CA PHE A 158 6.73 -16.10 -34.86
C PHE A 158 7.62 -16.98 -33.97
N PRO A 159 8.51 -17.79 -34.57
CA PRO A 159 9.42 -18.62 -33.80
C PRO A 159 10.40 -17.71 -33.04
N SER A 160 10.24 -17.66 -31.71
CA SER A 160 11.15 -17.03 -30.74
C SER A 160 11.47 -15.55 -30.99
N ASP A 161 10.56 -14.66 -30.55
CA ASP A 161 10.84 -13.22 -30.49
C ASP A 161 11.54 -12.86 -29.16
N ASP A 162 12.49 -11.91 -29.21
CA ASP A 162 13.05 -11.27 -28.03
C ASP A 162 11.92 -10.57 -27.26
N GLY A 163 11.50 -11.18 -26.16
CA GLY A 163 10.42 -10.70 -25.31
C GLY A 163 10.93 -10.00 -24.05
N ARG A 164 12.19 -9.54 -24.03
CA ARG A 164 12.75 -8.88 -22.84
C ARG A 164 11.96 -7.61 -22.53
N GLN A 165 11.58 -7.46 -21.26
CA GLN A 165 10.66 -6.40 -20.81
C GLN A 165 11.37 -5.33 -19.99
N THR A 166 11.12 -4.06 -20.32
CA THR A 166 11.35 -2.87 -19.48
C THR A 166 10.99 -3.16 -18.02
N VAL A 167 11.85 -2.76 -17.08
CA VAL A 167 11.54 -2.90 -15.64
C VAL A 167 10.47 -1.89 -15.27
N ILE A 168 10.65 -0.65 -15.72
CA ILE A 168 9.72 0.46 -15.62
C ILE A 168 9.40 1.10 -16.98
N GLU A 169 8.17 1.57 -17.08
CA GLU A 169 7.65 2.43 -18.15
C GLU A 169 6.66 3.42 -17.53
N ALA A 170 6.32 4.50 -18.22
CA ALA A 170 5.33 5.45 -17.72
C ALA A 170 4.26 5.77 -18.75
N ASN A 171 3.14 6.27 -18.24
CA ASN A 171 2.05 6.83 -19.03
C ASN A 171 1.37 7.94 -18.20
N ASP A 172 0.61 8.79 -18.86
CA ASP A 172 -0.34 9.67 -18.19
C ASP A 172 -1.31 8.82 -17.33
N ALA A 173 -1.52 9.22 -16.08
CA ALA A 173 -2.38 8.51 -15.16
C ALA A 173 -3.86 8.55 -15.59
N GLU A 174 -4.25 9.56 -16.37
CA GLU A 174 -5.59 9.74 -16.92
C GLU A 174 -5.81 9.02 -18.25
N PHE A 175 -4.75 8.44 -18.84
CA PHE A 175 -4.91 7.63 -20.05
C PHE A 175 -5.67 6.32 -19.75
N ILE A 176 -6.86 6.18 -20.32
CA ILE A 176 -7.77 5.03 -20.15
C ILE A 176 -7.68 3.97 -21.27
N GLY A 177 -6.89 4.22 -22.31
CA GLY A 177 -6.74 3.29 -23.43
C GLY A 177 -5.93 2.03 -23.11
N TYR A 178 -5.93 1.06 -24.03
CA TYR A 178 -5.03 -0.08 -23.97
C TYR A 178 -3.60 0.34 -24.32
N GLY A 179 -2.62 -0.03 -23.49
CA GLY A 179 -1.21 0.27 -23.73
C GLY A 179 -0.80 1.71 -23.37
N GLY A 180 -0.02 2.35 -24.24
CA GLY A 180 0.45 3.73 -24.10
C GLY A 180 1.61 3.94 -23.13
N TYR A 181 2.13 2.88 -22.53
CA TYR A 181 3.35 2.96 -21.73
C TYR A 181 4.56 3.18 -22.63
N SER A 182 5.45 4.06 -22.20
CA SER A 182 6.67 4.42 -22.91
C SER A 182 7.82 4.69 -21.92
N VAL A 183 9.04 4.61 -22.42
CA VAL A 183 10.26 5.00 -21.71
C VAL A 183 10.52 6.52 -21.77
N GLU A 184 9.69 7.26 -22.50
CA GLU A 184 9.70 8.72 -22.53
C GLU A 184 8.29 9.28 -22.38
N GLN A 185 8.15 10.37 -21.63
CA GLN A 185 6.89 11.08 -21.39
C GLN A 185 7.10 12.60 -21.42
N ASN A 186 6.24 13.32 -22.14
CA ASN A 186 6.15 14.77 -21.98
C ASN A 186 5.23 15.07 -20.80
N VAL A 187 5.67 15.95 -19.90
CA VAL A 187 4.91 16.32 -18.71
C VAL A 187 4.39 17.74 -18.76
N HIS A 188 3.27 17.99 -18.09
CA HIS A 188 2.69 19.32 -17.96
C HIS A 188 2.27 19.59 -16.51
N ASP A 189 2.04 20.88 -16.21
CA ASP A 189 1.62 21.32 -14.89
C ASP A 189 0.26 20.70 -14.50
N GLY A 190 0.11 20.36 -13.22
CA GLY A 190 -1.05 19.64 -12.69
C GLY A 190 -1.21 18.18 -13.16
N GLY A 191 -0.33 17.67 -14.05
CA GLY A 191 -0.39 16.29 -14.53
C GLY A 191 -0.06 15.26 -13.45
N THR A 192 -0.57 14.04 -13.59
CA THR A 192 -0.13 12.89 -12.80
C THR A 192 0.25 11.76 -13.75
N TYR A 193 1.38 11.12 -13.50
CA TYR A 193 1.94 10.09 -14.35
C TYR A 193 2.07 8.81 -13.55
N ARG A 194 1.63 7.70 -14.13
CA ARG A 194 1.82 6.37 -13.55
C ARG A 194 3.11 5.76 -14.09
N VAL A 195 4.07 5.53 -13.22
CA VAL A 195 5.23 4.69 -13.50
C VAL A 195 4.85 3.26 -13.17
N ARG A 196 4.74 2.43 -14.21
CA ARG A 196 4.50 1.00 -14.06
C ARG A 196 5.83 0.29 -13.89
N MET A 197 5.98 -0.45 -12.80
CA MET A 197 7.05 -1.44 -12.64
C MET A 197 6.48 -2.85 -12.79
N ARG A 198 7.03 -3.65 -13.71
CA ARG A 198 6.51 -5.00 -14.03
C ARG A 198 7.62 -6.05 -14.01
N PRO A 199 8.07 -6.49 -12.82
CA PRO A 199 8.97 -7.63 -12.70
C PRO A 199 8.28 -8.93 -13.13
N VAL A 200 9.02 -9.76 -13.84
CA VAL A 200 8.66 -11.13 -14.25
C VAL A 200 9.82 -12.04 -13.90
N ASN A 201 9.60 -13.07 -13.10
CA ASN A 201 10.57 -14.14 -12.96
C ASN A 201 10.32 -15.21 -14.03
N THR A 202 11.32 -15.45 -14.88
CA THR A 202 11.22 -16.35 -16.03
C THR A 202 11.54 -17.82 -15.72
N GLY A 203 12.02 -18.11 -14.51
CA GLY A 203 12.30 -19.48 -14.07
C GLY A 203 11.07 -20.38 -14.09
N ALA A 204 11.26 -21.70 -14.16
CA ALA A 204 10.16 -22.66 -14.17
C ALA A 204 9.31 -22.60 -12.88
N PRO A 205 7.98 -22.79 -12.94
CA PRO A 205 7.13 -22.77 -11.74
C PRO A 205 7.36 -24.00 -10.85
N GLY A 206 6.98 -23.91 -9.57
CA GLY A 206 6.90 -25.05 -8.66
C GLY A 206 8.23 -25.61 -8.14
N ASN A 207 9.36 -24.97 -8.46
CA ASN A 207 10.69 -25.36 -7.99
C ASN A 207 11.28 -24.27 -7.08
N GLY A 208 11.75 -24.66 -5.89
CA GLY A 208 12.44 -23.71 -4.99
C GLY A 208 13.73 -23.14 -5.58
N GLN A 209 14.35 -23.83 -6.54
CA GLN A 209 15.58 -23.41 -7.21
C GLN A 209 15.37 -22.24 -8.19
N THR A 210 14.14 -22.03 -8.66
CA THR A 210 13.81 -20.97 -9.62
C THR A 210 13.14 -19.77 -8.95
N ALA A 211 12.89 -19.84 -7.64
CA ALA A 211 12.39 -18.73 -6.86
C ALA A 211 13.52 -17.73 -6.55
N ALA A 212 13.30 -16.47 -6.88
CA ALA A 212 14.21 -15.39 -6.51
C ALA A 212 14.02 -15.00 -5.04
N GLN A 213 15.11 -14.64 -4.37
CA GLN A 213 15.17 -14.42 -2.93
C GLN A 213 15.70 -13.01 -2.62
N ASN A 214 15.17 -12.41 -1.56
CA ASN A 214 15.51 -11.04 -1.13
C ASN A 214 15.32 -10.04 -2.27
N VAL A 215 14.21 -10.17 -3.00
CA VAL A 215 13.93 -9.32 -4.16
C VAL A 215 13.51 -7.94 -3.68
N VAL A 216 14.23 -6.92 -4.14
CA VAL A 216 14.00 -5.52 -3.77
C VAL A 216 13.84 -4.67 -5.01
N ALA A 217 12.75 -3.91 -5.04
CA ALA A 217 12.46 -2.88 -6.03
C ALA A 217 12.85 -1.50 -5.53
N ARG A 218 13.48 -0.69 -6.39
CA ARG A 218 13.81 0.71 -6.11
C ARG A 218 13.51 1.62 -7.28
N LEU A 219 13.19 2.87 -6.97
CA LEU A 219 13.17 3.99 -7.90
C LEU A 219 14.25 4.97 -7.48
N VAL A 220 15.19 5.25 -8.38
CA VAL A 220 16.25 6.24 -8.21
C VAL A 220 15.88 7.45 -9.04
N SER A 221 15.82 8.61 -8.40
CA SER A 221 15.47 9.88 -9.03
C SER A 221 16.47 10.97 -8.63
N PRO A 222 16.78 11.93 -9.52
CA PRO A 222 17.51 13.14 -9.19
C PRO A 222 16.79 13.95 -8.12
N GLU A 223 17.56 14.67 -7.30
CA GLU A 223 16.98 15.67 -6.40
C GLU A 223 16.69 17.00 -7.13
N CYS A 224 17.39 17.21 -8.26
CA CYS A 224 17.44 18.47 -8.98
C CYS A 224 16.33 18.58 -10.01
N ALA A 225 15.76 19.78 -10.14
CA ALA A 225 14.92 20.05 -11.29
C ALA A 225 15.74 20.07 -12.59
N SER A 226 15.12 19.59 -13.66
CA SER A 226 15.70 19.57 -15.00
C SER A 226 14.57 19.63 -16.03
N THR A 227 14.86 20.06 -17.26
CA THR A 227 13.93 19.92 -18.40
C THR A 227 13.86 18.48 -18.90
N GLN A 228 14.83 17.64 -18.52
CA GLN A 228 14.87 16.20 -18.74
C GLN A 228 15.12 15.50 -17.41
N PHE A 229 14.06 14.94 -16.84
CA PHE A 229 14.09 14.29 -15.53
C PHE A 229 14.02 12.78 -15.70
N ARG A 230 15.12 12.08 -15.41
CA ARG A 230 15.23 10.63 -15.57
C ARG A 230 14.93 9.92 -14.25
N VAL A 231 14.08 8.91 -14.28
CA VAL A 231 13.86 8.00 -13.15
C VAL A 231 14.34 6.61 -13.55
N VAL A 232 15.13 5.97 -12.70
CA VAL A 232 15.64 4.60 -12.92
C VAL A 232 14.92 3.65 -11.98
N GLY A 233 14.32 2.59 -12.54
CA GLY A 233 13.74 1.50 -11.78
C GLY A 233 14.68 0.32 -11.75
N THR A 234 15.03 -0.16 -10.56
CA THR A 234 15.93 -1.31 -10.37
C THR A 234 15.22 -2.44 -9.65
N LEU A 235 15.55 -3.67 -10.03
CA LEU A 235 15.23 -4.88 -9.31
C LEU A 235 16.52 -5.57 -8.92
N THR A 236 16.66 -5.90 -7.64
CA THR A 236 17.78 -6.67 -7.13
C THR A 236 17.30 -7.97 -6.53
N SER A 237 18.14 -9.00 -6.55
CA SER A 237 17.88 -10.29 -5.93
C SER A 237 19.20 -10.93 -5.54
N SER A 238 19.20 -11.61 -4.39
CA SER A 238 20.40 -12.28 -3.87
C SER A 238 20.84 -13.52 -4.66
N ASN A 239 20.00 -14.06 -5.53
CA ASN A 239 20.27 -15.31 -6.27
C ASN A 239 19.84 -15.30 -7.74
N ALA A 240 19.34 -14.18 -8.27
CA ALA A 240 19.01 -14.08 -9.70
C ALA A 240 20.27 -13.86 -10.55
N VAL A 241 20.18 -14.23 -11.83
CA VAL A 241 21.25 -13.95 -12.81
C VAL A 241 20.67 -13.13 -13.98
N PRO A 242 21.07 -11.86 -14.16
CA PRO A 242 21.91 -11.07 -13.24
C PRO A 242 21.20 -10.79 -11.90
N ASP A 243 21.98 -10.42 -10.88
CA ASP A 243 21.52 -10.07 -9.53
C ASP A 243 20.86 -8.70 -9.45
N VAL A 244 21.17 -7.82 -10.42
CA VAL A 244 20.49 -6.54 -10.64
C VAL A 244 20.06 -6.39 -12.10
N VAL A 245 18.85 -5.88 -12.31
CA VAL A 245 18.38 -5.37 -13.61
C VAL A 245 17.77 -3.99 -13.44
N TRP A 246 17.86 -3.15 -14.47
CA TRP A 246 17.27 -1.83 -14.45
C TRP A 246 16.71 -1.41 -15.82
N SER A 247 15.78 -0.47 -15.77
CA SER A 247 15.42 0.37 -16.91
C SER A 247 15.12 1.78 -16.43
N SER A 248 15.04 2.75 -17.33
CA SER A 248 14.70 4.12 -16.98
C SER A 248 13.56 4.68 -17.82
N VAL A 249 12.83 5.61 -17.22
CA VAL A 249 11.89 6.49 -17.88
C VAL A 249 12.44 7.92 -17.86
N THR A 250 12.33 8.64 -18.97
CA THR A 250 12.68 10.05 -19.06
C THR A 250 11.42 10.90 -19.20
N PHE A 251 11.21 11.81 -18.26
CA PHE A 251 10.18 12.84 -18.33
C PHE A 251 10.77 14.11 -18.94
N ARG A 252 10.00 14.81 -19.78
CA ARG A 252 10.45 16.01 -20.50
C ARG A 252 9.44 17.14 -20.37
N ALA A 253 9.94 18.37 -20.21
CA ALA A 253 9.16 19.59 -20.29
C ALA A 253 10.01 20.74 -20.85
N ASP A 254 9.35 21.86 -21.15
CA ASP A 254 9.98 23.09 -21.65
C ASP A 254 10.66 23.92 -20.55
N ARG A 255 10.29 23.71 -19.29
CA ARG A 255 10.87 24.37 -18.11
C ARG A 255 11.30 23.34 -17.03
N PRO A 256 12.24 23.69 -16.14
CA PRO A 256 12.74 22.77 -15.12
C PRO A 256 11.64 22.26 -14.20
N PHE A 257 11.70 20.96 -13.90
CA PHE A 257 10.82 20.30 -12.94
C PHE A 257 11.53 19.12 -12.28
N ARG A 258 10.96 18.67 -11.16
CA ARG A 258 11.27 17.38 -10.55
C ARG A 258 10.03 16.52 -10.43
N MET A 259 10.18 15.21 -10.53
CA MET A 259 9.07 14.28 -10.24
C MET A 259 9.03 14.00 -8.74
N VAL A 260 7.85 14.11 -8.13
CA VAL A 260 7.61 13.74 -6.73
C VAL A 260 6.48 12.74 -6.64
N LEU A 261 6.38 12.01 -5.52
CA LEU A 261 5.23 11.17 -5.23
C LEU A 261 3.92 11.98 -5.31
N SER A 262 2.96 11.45 -6.04
CA SER A 262 1.61 12.00 -6.12
C SER A 262 0.81 11.66 -4.86
N GLU A 263 -0.22 12.47 -4.57
CA GLU A 263 -1.23 12.16 -3.54
C GLU A 263 -2.09 10.95 -3.94
N ARG A 264 -2.14 10.61 -5.23
CA ARG A 264 -2.85 9.42 -5.71
C ARG A 264 -2.16 8.16 -5.17
N PRO A 265 -2.88 7.26 -4.47
CA PRO A 265 -2.29 6.11 -3.83
C PRO A 265 -1.66 5.17 -4.86
N SER A 266 -0.37 4.91 -4.70
CA SER A 266 0.36 3.91 -5.47
C SER A 266 -0.13 2.52 -5.12
N LYS A 267 -0.18 1.63 -6.11
CA LYS A 267 -0.87 0.34 -5.99
C LYS A 267 -0.06 -0.80 -6.63
N ALA A 268 -0.16 -1.99 -6.07
CA ALA A 268 0.45 -3.20 -6.60
C ALA A 268 -0.60 -4.28 -6.78
N CYS A 269 -0.43 -5.12 -7.79
CA CYS A 269 -1.22 -6.31 -8.03
C CYS A 269 -0.30 -7.53 -8.00
N PHE A 270 -0.76 -8.55 -7.27
CA PHE A 270 -0.09 -9.83 -7.09
C PHE A 270 -0.97 -10.92 -7.70
N PRO A 271 -0.82 -11.25 -9.00
CA PRO A 271 -1.66 -12.21 -9.70
C PRO A 271 -1.76 -13.58 -9.02
N GLU A 272 -0.75 -14.02 -8.27
CA GLU A 272 -0.82 -15.28 -7.52
C GLU A 272 -1.87 -15.25 -6.40
N VAL A 273 -2.20 -14.06 -5.91
CA VAL A 273 -3.21 -13.84 -4.87
C VAL A 273 -4.55 -13.44 -5.48
N THR A 274 -4.52 -12.56 -6.49
CA THR A 274 -5.74 -11.94 -7.04
C THR A 274 -6.27 -12.63 -8.30
N GLY A 275 -5.54 -13.59 -8.86
CA GLY A 275 -5.84 -14.31 -10.10
C GLY A 275 -5.56 -13.51 -11.37
N HIS A 276 -5.94 -12.23 -11.40
CA HIS A 276 -5.69 -11.32 -12.52
C HIS A 276 -5.49 -9.86 -12.05
N CYS A 277 -4.91 -9.06 -12.93
CA CYS A 277 -4.71 -7.62 -12.77
C CYS A 277 -5.24 -6.91 -14.01
N ASP A 278 -6.19 -6.00 -13.82
CA ASP A 278 -6.60 -5.04 -14.85
C ASP A 278 -6.57 -3.62 -14.26
N ASN A 279 -6.84 -2.60 -15.06
CA ASN A 279 -6.74 -1.20 -14.61
C ASN A 279 -7.59 -0.87 -13.36
N THR A 280 -8.61 -1.68 -13.05
CA THR A 280 -9.60 -1.48 -11.99
C THR A 280 -9.58 -2.58 -10.93
N PHE A 281 -9.18 -3.81 -11.28
CA PHE A 281 -9.29 -5.01 -10.45
C PHE A 281 -7.93 -5.60 -10.07
N GLY A 282 -7.84 -6.19 -8.88
CA GLY A 282 -6.67 -6.92 -8.39
C GLY A 282 -5.57 -6.05 -7.77
N PHE A 283 -5.69 -4.72 -7.82
CA PHE A 283 -4.71 -3.82 -7.22
C PHE A 283 -5.04 -3.50 -5.76
N SER A 284 -4.03 -3.59 -4.90
CA SER A 284 -4.03 -3.13 -3.51
C SER A 284 -3.04 -1.98 -3.33
N GLN A 285 -3.29 -1.09 -2.38
CA GLN A 285 -2.36 0.01 -2.10
C GLN A 285 -0.99 -0.53 -1.66
N ILE A 286 0.09 0.11 -2.12
CA ILE A 286 1.45 -0.17 -1.65
C ILE A 286 1.63 0.46 -0.26
N PRO A 287 1.93 -0.32 0.79
CA PRO A 287 2.24 0.24 2.09
C PRO A 287 3.59 0.94 2.02
N ASP A 288 3.68 2.14 2.59
CA ASP A 288 4.91 2.94 2.65
C ASP A 288 5.63 3.03 1.29
N VAL A 289 4.94 3.56 0.27
CA VAL A 289 5.53 3.69 -1.07
C VAL A 289 6.83 4.52 -1.06
N GLY A 290 7.01 5.42 -0.08
CA GLY A 290 8.25 6.21 0.08
C GLY A 290 9.50 5.34 0.17
N ARG A 291 9.38 4.15 0.75
CA ARG A 291 10.47 3.18 0.87
C ARG A 291 11.07 2.77 -0.49
N ILE A 292 10.32 2.83 -1.59
CA ILE A 292 10.84 2.49 -2.93
C ILE A 292 11.94 3.47 -3.38
N PHE A 293 11.96 4.70 -2.86
CA PHE A 293 12.98 5.71 -3.15
C PHE A 293 14.19 5.65 -2.20
N SER A 294 14.10 4.83 -1.15
CA SER A 294 15.16 4.71 -0.15
C SER A 294 16.35 3.85 -0.62
N ALA A 295 17.43 3.87 0.16
CA ALA A 295 18.56 2.97 -0.02
C ALA A 295 18.16 1.50 0.15
N ASP A 296 17.27 1.20 1.09
CA ASP A 296 16.82 -0.15 1.41
C ASP A 296 15.84 -0.72 0.38
N GLY A 297 15.10 0.15 -0.31
CA GLY A 297 14.09 -0.23 -1.28
C GLY A 297 12.89 -0.97 -0.69
N LEU A 298 11.96 -1.32 -1.58
CA LEU A 298 10.74 -2.03 -1.23
C LEU A 298 10.92 -3.53 -1.53
N PRO A 299 10.86 -4.42 -0.52
CA PRO A 299 10.83 -5.85 -0.77
C PRO A 299 9.57 -6.22 -1.55
N ILE A 300 9.72 -6.99 -2.62
CA ILE A 300 8.59 -7.43 -3.44
C ILE A 300 8.68 -8.92 -3.71
N GLY A 301 7.53 -9.56 -3.86
CA GLY A 301 7.41 -10.99 -4.06
C GLY A 301 6.14 -11.33 -4.83
N SER A 302 5.99 -12.60 -5.19
CA SER A 302 4.90 -13.02 -6.09
C SER A 302 3.51 -12.92 -5.46
N SER A 303 3.45 -12.93 -4.12
CA SER A 303 2.22 -12.85 -3.32
C SER A 303 2.14 -11.65 -2.36
N GLY A 304 3.12 -10.73 -2.40
CA GLY A 304 3.15 -9.57 -1.50
C GLY A 304 4.52 -8.93 -1.36
N PHE A 305 4.73 -8.16 -0.30
CA PHE A 305 5.97 -7.39 -0.05
C PHE A 305 7.01 -8.15 0.80
N GLY A 306 7.20 -9.45 0.49
CA GLY A 306 8.03 -10.37 1.30
C GLY A 306 9.43 -10.65 0.75
N GLY A 307 9.76 -10.19 -0.46
CA GLY A 307 11.07 -10.45 -1.08
C GLY A 307 11.23 -11.84 -1.71
N GLN A 308 10.20 -12.70 -1.69
CA GLN A 308 10.22 -14.02 -2.32
C GLN A 308 9.40 -14.01 -3.61
N PHE A 309 10.04 -14.31 -4.74
CA PHE A 309 9.44 -14.17 -6.06
C PHE A 309 9.48 -15.50 -6.82
N ALA A 310 8.35 -16.21 -6.85
CA ALA A 310 8.26 -17.55 -7.45
C ALA A 310 8.63 -17.58 -8.94
N GLY A 311 9.09 -18.73 -9.45
CA GLY A 311 9.30 -18.93 -10.87
C GLY A 311 8.00 -18.81 -11.67
N ASN A 312 8.09 -18.27 -12.88
CA ASN A 312 6.97 -18.01 -13.81
C ASN A 312 5.86 -17.13 -13.22
N SER A 313 6.23 -16.24 -12.32
CA SER A 313 5.32 -15.27 -11.71
C SER A 313 5.64 -13.85 -12.17
N HIS A 314 4.75 -12.92 -11.87
CA HIS A 314 4.94 -11.51 -12.13
C HIS A 314 4.22 -10.67 -11.10
N VAL A 315 4.63 -9.42 -10.95
CA VAL A 315 3.95 -8.40 -10.15
C VAL A 315 3.77 -7.18 -11.02
N GLU A 316 2.69 -6.44 -10.82
CA GLU A 316 2.48 -5.17 -11.48
C GLU A 316 2.30 -4.07 -10.43
N MET A 317 3.20 -3.09 -10.43
CA MET A 317 3.15 -1.94 -9.51
C MET A 317 2.93 -0.67 -10.31
N MET A 318 2.07 0.21 -9.81
CA MET A 318 1.78 1.53 -10.34
C MET A 318 2.19 2.55 -9.29
N ILE A 319 3.29 3.25 -9.55
CA ILE A 319 3.79 4.35 -8.71
C ILE A 319 3.35 5.66 -9.36
N TYR A 320 2.56 6.46 -8.65
CA TYR A 320 2.07 7.73 -9.18
C TYR A 320 3.01 8.87 -8.83
N LEU A 321 3.46 9.59 -9.86
CA LEU A 321 4.35 10.74 -9.74
C LEU A 321 3.70 11.98 -10.36
N THR A 322 3.99 13.15 -9.80
CA THR A 322 3.52 14.45 -10.30
C THR A 322 4.73 15.37 -10.49
N PRO A 323 4.83 16.12 -11.60
CA PRO A 323 5.87 17.10 -11.78
C PRO A 323 5.65 18.28 -10.82
N ARG A 324 6.73 18.75 -10.20
CA ARG A 324 6.80 20.02 -9.48
C ARG A 324 7.72 20.92 -10.28
N PHE A 325 7.12 21.88 -10.97
CA PHE A 325 7.82 22.90 -11.73
C PHE A 325 8.42 23.96 -10.82
N GLU A 326 9.58 24.49 -11.21
CA GLU A 326 10.22 25.66 -10.57
C GLU A 326 9.82 26.98 -11.24
#